data_AF-A0A0A7IAB1-F1
#
_entry.id   AF-A0A0A7IAB1-F1
#
_cell.length_a   1.000
_cell.length_b   1.000
_cell.length_c   1.000
_cell.angle_alpha   90.00
_cell.angle_beta   90.00
_cell.angle_gamma   90.00
#
_symmetry.space_group_name_H-M   'P 1'
#
loop_
_entity.id
_entity.type
_entity.pdbx_description
1 polymer ?
#
loop_
_entity_poly.entity_id
_entity_poly.type
_entity_poly.pdbx_seq_one_letter_code
_entity_poly.pdbx_strand_id
1 'polypeptide(L)'
;MNDDINACRDARVAAIDLVYRTKLGNPEFYGDPEVALVDCLHRKNLVPQNYTIDQYRKESGLYMNDTSEHAFDRFSFDINDSDTLTCMATTAPTLLQPRLEIWKPLG
;
A
#
# COMPACT_ATOMS: atom_id res chain seq x y z
N MET A 1 26.32 19.89 24.50
CA MET A 1 26.60 18.80 23.54
C MET A 1 25.37 17.91 23.31
N ASN A 2 24.60 17.53 24.34
CA ASN A 2 23.29 16.87 24.14
C ASN A 2 22.21 17.79 23.56
N ASP A 3 22.25 19.09 23.89
CA ASP A 3 21.25 20.06 23.41
C ASP A 3 21.32 20.25 21.88
N ASP A 4 22.51 20.23 21.28
CA ASP A 4 22.68 20.31 19.83
C ASP A 4 22.14 19.07 19.11
N ILE A 5 22.31 17.88 19.71
CA ILE A 5 21.81 16.62 19.15
C ILE A 5 20.28 16.58 19.24
N ASN A 6 19.71 16.99 20.37
CA ASN A 6 18.26 17.04 20.55
C ASN A 6 17.63 18.11 19.64
N ALA A 7 18.22 19.30 19.56
CA ALA A 7 17.75 20.35 18.65
C ALA A 7 17.85 19.93 17.18
N CYS A 8 18.92 19.24 16.77
CA CYS A 8 19.06 18.73 15.41
C CYS A 8 18.05 17.61 15.10
N ARG A 9 17.82 16.70 16.06
CA ARG A 9 16.82 15.62 15.94
C ARG A 9 15.40 16.19 15.83
N ASP A 10 15.05 17.14 16.67
CA ASP A 10 13.73 17.79 16.65
C ASP A 10 13.54 18.60 15.36
N ALA A 11 14.56 19.34 14.92
CA ALA A 11 14.46 20.16 13.71
C ALA A 11 14.43 19.34 12.40
N ARG A 12 15.05 18.15 12.36
CA ARG A 12 15.21 17.38 11.11
C ARG A 12 14.42 16.08 11.07
N VAL A 13 14.33 15.35 12.18
CA VAL A 13 13.68 14.04 12.22
C VAL A 13 12.20 14.16 12.52
N ALA A 14 11.80 15.07 13.41
CA ALA A 14 10.39 15.20 13.79
C ALA A 14 9.50 15.60 12.62
N ALA A 15 9.98 16.47 11.72
CA ALA A 15 9.25 16.84 10.52
C ALA A 15 9.07 15.66 9.55
N ILE A 16 10.12 14.85 9.35
CA ILE A 16 10.06 13.66 8.50
C ILE A 16 9.11 12.61 9.09
N ASP A 17 9.23 12.37 10.40
CA ASP A 17 8.39 11.42 11.13
C ASP A 17 6.92 11.86 11.13
N LEU A 18 6.65 13.16 11.30
CA LEU A 18 5.30 13.73 11.23
C LEU A 18 4.69 13.54 9.83
N VAL A 19 5.43 13.87 8.77
CA VAL A 19 4.97 13.69 7.39
C VAL A 19 4.73 12.20 7.10
N TYR A 20 5.61 11.32 7.56
CA TYR A 20 5.49 9.88 7.38
C TYR A 20 4.27 9.30 8.12
N ARG A 21 4.04 9.70 9.37
CA ARG A 21 2.86 9.29 10.14
C ARG A 21 1.55 9.85 9.58
N THR A 22 1.58 11.07 9.06
CA THR A 22 0.44 11.67 8.37
C THR A 22 0.07 10.86 7.12
N LYS A 23 1.07 10.47 6.32
CA LYS A 23 0.89 9.62 5.14
C LYS A 23 0.37 8.22 5.51
N LEU A 24 0.87 7.66 6.60
CA LEU A 24 0.41 6.36 7.12
C LEU A 24 -1.09 6.30 7.41
N GLY A 25 -1.61 7.33 8.07
CA GLY A 25 -3.02 7.40 8.42
C GLY A 25 -3.91 7.88 7.28
N ASN A 26 -3.31 8.38 6.19
CA ASN A 26 -4.03 8.94 5.07
C ASN A 26 -3.26 8.71 3.75
N PRO A 27 -3.56 7.59 3.07
CA PRO A 27 -2.97 7.20 1.79
C PRO A 27 -3.02 8.28 0.70
N GLU A 28 -4.00 9.18 0.72
CA GLU A 28 -4.13 10.30 -0.23
C GLU A 28 -2.94 11.29 -0.15
N PHE A 29 -2.15 11.27 0.93
CA PHE A 29 -0.94 12.08 1.05
C PHE A 29 0.33 11.42 0.47
N TYR A 30 0.26 10.18 0.00
CA TYR A 30 1.30 9.68 -0.90
C TYR A 30 1.13 10.38 -2.24
N GLY A 31 2.23 10.88 -2.81
CA GLY A 31 2.22 11.40 -4.18
C GLY A 31 1.99 10.31 -5.22
N ASP A 32 2.06 9.04 -4.81
CA ASP A 32 1.87 7.86 -5.64
C ASP A 32 1.16 6.77 -4.81
N PRO A 33 -0.11 6.45 -5.10
CA PRO A 33 -0.89 5.46 -4.35
C PRO A 33 -0.34 4.03 -4.48
N GLU A 34 0.38 3.71 -5.55
CA GLU A 34 1.00 2.39 -5.72
C GLU A 34 2.19 2.23 -4.77
N VAL A 35 2.95 3.31 -4.54
CA VAL A 35 4.02 3.33 -3.53
C VAL A 35 3.44 3.16 -2.13
N ALA A 36 2.27 3.76 -1.86
CA ALA A 36 1.57 3.57 -0.59
C ALA A 36 1.18 2.11 -0.37
N LEU A 37 0.68 1.43 -1.41
CA LEU A 37 0.33 0.01 -1.36
C LEU A 37 1.56 -0.84 -1.03
N VAL A 38 2.65 -0.68 -1.78
CA VAL A 38 3.88 -1.46 -1.58
C VAL A 38 4.47 -1.24 -0.19
N ASP A 39 4.44 -0.01 0.32
CA ASP A 39 4.86 0.30 1.68
C ASP A 39 3.97 -0.37 2.73
N CYS A 40 2.64 -0.37 2.54
CA CYS A 40 1.71 -1.08 3.42
C CYS A 40 1.99 -2.59 3.45
N LEU A 41 2.22 -3.21 2.30
CA LEU A 41 2.55 -4.63 2.18
C LEU A 41 3.85 -4.98 2.92
N HIS A 42 4.90 -4.16 2.77
CA HIS A 42 6.16 -4.36 3.50
C HIS A 42 6.00 -4.28 5.00
N ARG A 43 5.27 -3.28 5.50
CA ARG A 43 5.07 -3.07 6.95
C ARG A 43 4.34 -4.23 7.63
N LYS A 44 3.43 -4.86 6.90
CA LYS A 44 2.68 -6.03 7.36
C LYS A 44 3.39 -7.35 7.08
N ASN A 45 4.59 -7.32 6.49
CA ASN A 45 5.37 -8.50 6.09
C ASN A 45 4.63 -9.43 5.10
N LEU A 46 3.79 -8.84 4.24
CA LEU A 46 3.00 -9.56 3.23
C LEU A 46 3.80 -9.85 1.95
N VAL A 47 4.91 -9.14 1.77
CA VAL A 47 5.85 -9.28 0.66
C VAL A 47 7.29 -9.32 1.21
N PRO A 48 8.23 -9.97 0.51
CA PRO A 48 9.63 -9.95 0.91
C PRO A 48 10.24 -8.54 0.79
N GLN A 49 11.27 -8.24 1.59
CA GLN A 49 11.90 -6.90 1.63
C GLN A 49 12.53 -6.44 0.30
N ASN A 50 12.77 -7.35 -0.64
CA ASN A 50 13.27 -7.05 -1.97
C ASN A 50 12.15 -6.81 -2.99
N TYR A 51 10.89 -6.86 -2.58
CA TYR A 51 9.76 -6.52 -3.43
C TYR A 51 9.78 -5.01 -3.72
N THR A 52 9.64 -4.63 -4.98
CA THR A 52 9.80 -3.23 -5.40
C THR A 52 8.53 -2.70 -6.05
N ILE A 53 8.44 -1.37 -6.13
CA ILE A 53 7.39 -0.71 -6.89
C ILE A 53 7.38 -1.12 -8.37
N ASP A 54 8.56 -1.35 -8.97
CA ASP A 54 8.67 -1.78 -10.36
C ASP A 54 8.15 -3.20 -10.55
N GLN A 55 8.40 -4.08 -9.58
CA GLN A 55 7.82 -5.43 -9.57
C GLN A 55 6.29 -5.36 -9.48
N TYR A 56 5.75 -4.55 -8.56
CA TYR A 56 4.31 -4.34 -8.45
C TYR A 56 3.70 -3.81 -9.76
N ARG A 57 4.30 -2.79 -10.38
CA ARG A 57 3.81 -2.23 -11.65
C ARG A 57 3.81 -3.23 -12.79
N LYS A 58 4.83 -4.09 -12.84
CA LYS A 58 4.91 -5.18 -13.80
C LYS A 58 3.79 -6.19 -13.58
N GLU A 59 3.56 -6.62 -12.34
CA GLU A 59 2.49 -7.55 -11.99
C GLU A 59 1.10 -6.94 -12.25
N SER A 60 0.90 -5.67 -11.89
CA SER A 60 -0.32 -4.90 -12.18
C SER A 60 -0.57 -4.78 -13.68
N GLY A 61 0.47 -4.53 -14.48
CA GLY A 61 0.37 -4.53 -15.94
C GLY A 61 0.01 -5.90 -16.53
N LEU A 62 0.48 -6.99 -15.94
CA LEU A 62 0.06 -8.34 -16.32
C LEU A 62 -1.41 -8.60 -15.94
N TYR A 63 -1.82 -8.20 -14.74
CA TYR A 63 -3.20 -8.27 -14.27
C TYR A 63 -4.16 -7.52 -15.20
N MET A 64 -3.85 -6.27 -15.58
CA MET A 64 -4.72 -5.45 -16.44
C MET A 64 -4.88 -6.01 -17.85
N ASN A 65 -3.93 -6.81 -18.33
CA ASN A 65 -3.97 -7.45 -19.64
C ASN A 65 -4.60 -8.86 -19.60
N ASP A 66 -4.90 -9.38 -18.41
CA ASP A 66 -5.43 -10.71 -18.21
C ASP A 66 -6.94 -10.65 -17.96
N THR A 67 -7.72 -11.24 -18.88
CA THR A 67 -9.18 -11.28 -18.80
C THR A 67 -9.71 -12.56 -18.16
N SER A 68 -8.82 -13.43 -17.66
CA SER A 68 -9.20 -14.67 -17.00
C SER A 68 -9.64 -14.44 -15.55
N GLU A 69 -10.37 -15.40 -15.00
CA GLU A 69 -10.73 -15.45 -13.57
C GLU A 69 -9.51 -15.53 -12.64
N HIS A 70 -8.34 -15.88 -13.21
CA HIS A 70 -7.05 -16.02 -12.53
C HIS A 70 -6.15 -14.79 -12.68
N ALA A 71 -6.66 -13.65 -13.16
CA ALA A 71 -5.87 -12.43 -13.34
C ALA A 71 -5.15 -12.01 -12.04
N PHE A 72 -5.73 -12.27 -10.87
CA PHE A 72 -5.11 -11.95 -9.59
C PHE A 72 -3.91 -12.85 -9.21
N ASP A 73 -3.76 -14.02 -9.85
CA ASP A 73 -2.61 -14.92 -9.64
C ASP A 73 -1.31 -14.35 -10.25
N ARG A 74 -1.39 -13.20 -10.95
CA ARG A 74 -0.22 -12.46 -11.46
C ARG A 74 0.56 -11.75 -10.37
N PHE A 75 -0.07 -11.47 -9.23
CA PHE A 75 0.60 -10.88 -8.09
C PHE A 75 1.42 -11.94 -7.33
N SER A 76 2.62 -11.57 -6.89
CA SER A 76 3.50 -12.50 -6.15
C SER A 76 3.18 -12.61 -4.66
N PHE A 77 2.11 -11.94 -4.21
CA PHE A 77 1.63 -11.94 -2.83
C PHE A 77 0.19 -12.44 -2.74
N ASP A 78 -0.20 -12.90 -1.56
CA ASP A 78 -1.56 -13.40 -1.32
C ASP A 78 -2.56 -12.23 -1.26
N ILE A 79 -3.38 -12.13 -2.30
CA ILE A 79 -4.43 -11.12 -2.39
C ILE A 79 -5.66 -11.43 -1.52
N ASN A 80 -5.79 -12.67 -1.03
CA ASN A 80 -6.92 -13.09 -0.20
C ASN A 80 -6.63 -12.89 1.29
N ASP A 81 -5.37 -12.60 1.64
CA ASP A 81 -5.00 -12.21 2.99
C ASP A 81 -5.74 -10.93 3.42
N SER A 82 -6.33 -10.94 4.62
CA SER A 82 -7.15 -9.82 5.12
C SER A 82 -6.36 -8.52 5.27
N ASP A 83 -5.08 -8.65 5.57
CA ASP A 83 -4.16 -7.55 5.77
C ASP A 83 -3.75 -6.96 4.41
N THR A 84 -3.57 -7.80 3.37
CA THR A 84 -3.44 -7.35 1.96
C THR A 84 -4.69 -6.58 1.51
N LEU A 85 -5.88 -7.13 1.75
CA LEU A 85 -7.15 -6.47 1.38
C LEU A 85 -7.31 -5.12 2.08
N THR A 86 -6.87 -5.02 3.33
CA THR A 86 -6.88 -3.75 4.07
C THR A 86 -5.95 -2.72 3.44
N CYS A 87 -4.73 -3.12 3.04
CA CYS A 87 -3.83 -2.25 2.30
C CYS A 87 -4.48 -1.77 1.00
N MET A 88 -5.01 -2.68 0.19
CA MET A 88 -5.65 -2.34 -1.08
C MET A 88 -6.86 -1.42 -0.91
N ALA A 89 -7.71 -1.63 0.10
CA ALA A 89 -8.89 -0.79 0.33
C ALA A 89 -8.52 0.67 0.62
N THR A 90 -7.36 0.88 1.26
CA THR A 90 -6.91 2.20 1.67
C THR A 90 -6.08 2.89 0.60
N THR A 91 -5.29 2.15 -0.19
CA THR A 91 -4.33 2.73 -1.14
C THR A 91 -4.70 2.53 -2.61
N ALA A 92 -5.42 1.46 -2.95
CA ALA A 92 -5.75 1.06 -4.31
C ALA A 92 -7.18 0.47 -4.43
N PRO A 93 -8.22 1.24 -4.05
CA PRO A 93 -9.59 0.73 -3.92
C PRO A 93 -10.18 0.21 -5.24
N THR A 94 -9.66 0.66 -6.38
CA THR A 94 -10.08 0.19 -7.71
C THR A 94 -9.78 -1.29 -7.95
N LEU A 95 -8.72 -1.84 -7.35
CA LEU A 95 -8.41 -3.27 -7.44
C LEU A 95 -9.41 -4.15 -6.68
N LEU A 96 -10.14 -3.59 -5.71
CA LEU A 96 -11.17 -4.30 -4.97
C LEU A 96 -12.54 -4.22 -5.65
N GLN A 97 -12.76 -3.27 -6.56
CA GLN A 97 -14.07 -3.08 -7.22
C GLN A 97 -14.64 -4.34 -7.86
N PRO A 98 -13.86 -5.19 -8.57
CA PRO A 98 -14.39 -6.44 -9.14
C PRO A 98 -14.83 -7.46 -8.08
N ARG A 99 -14.35 -7.31 -6.84
CA ARG A 99 -14.58 -8.26 -5.72
C ARG A 99 -15.66 -7.79 -4.75
N LEU A 100 -16.11 -6.55 -4.86
CA LEU A 100 -17.17 -6.04 -4.00
C LEU A 100 -18.51 -6.58 -4.50
N GLU A 101 -19.16 -7.41 -3.68
CA GLU A 101 -20.58 -7.69 -3.91
C GLU A 101 -21.38 -6.38 -3.78
N ILE A 102 -22.37 -6.20 -4.66
CA ILE A 102 -23.27 -5.06 -4.58
C ILE A 102 -23.98 -5.14 -3.23
N TRP A 103 -23.71 -4.18 -2.35
CA TRP A 103 -24.36 -4.09 -1.05
C TRP A 103 -25.87 -3.92 -1.26
N LYS A 104 -26.64 -4.94 -0.88
CA LYS A 104 -28.10 -4.94 -0.90
C LYS A 104 -28.62 -4.84 0.54
N PRO A 105 -28.83 -3.63 1.08
CA PRO A 105 -29.23 -3.45 2.48
C PRO A 105 -30.60 -4.04 2.82
N LEU A 106 -31.47 -4.28 1.82
CA LEU A 106 -32.87 -4.65 2.04
C LEU A 106 -33.37 -5.86 1.23
N GLY A 107 -32.50 -6.52 0.46
CA GLY A 107 -32.91 -7.58 -0.47
C GLY A 107 -33.51 -7.06 -1.77
#